data_AF-A0A5N8ABM1-F1
#
_entry.id   AF-A0A5N8ABM1-F1
#
_cell.length_a   1.000
_cell.length_b   1.000
_cell.length_c   1.000
_cell.angle_alpha   90.00
_cell.angle_beta   90.00
_cell.angle_gamma   90.00
#
_symmetry.space_group_name_H-M   'P 1'
#
loop_
_entity.id
_entity.type
_entity.pdbx_description
1 polymer ?
#
loop_
_entity_poly.entity_id
_entity_poly.type
_entity_poly.pdbx_seq_one_letter_code
_entity_poly.pdbx_strand_id
1 'polypeptide(L)'
;MAFGDNSTLTTTGSRTNVDVSEGDIFAGTVGANQFVIDQYDATLTGNLTIENFGKNDSILTTKKIFDGNNDGIINFGDNAVLDVERTGSGSKRAGDTQIGISGEDGAVTGLRYLGEKDGLHAYAQLSVRQAGWTEGKVSNDTFNAGTGSYTYLYDTALGLNLGADVINNFGSDDRIVTTSALFDADINSTVTFGKNGVLDLPGADGPAASDPAGGPGGQIQFTGLSAISFAGHENIGGVDYYYYTAA
;
A
#
# COMPACT_ATOMS: atom_id res chain seq x y z
N MET A 1 -9.18 15.82 -19.01
CA MET A 1 -8.20 15.44 -17.97
C MET A 1 -8.09 13.94 -18.06
N ALA A 2 -6.89 13.40 -18.14
CA ALA A 2 -6.68 11.97 -18.31
C ALA A 2 -5.54 11.54 -17.40
N PHE A 3 -5.79 10.48 -16.64
CA PHE A 3 -4.75 9.74 -15.95
C PHE A 3 -3.72 9.22 -16.96
N GLY A 4 -2.49 9.07 -16.49
CA GLY A 4 -1.44 8.32 -17.17
C GLY A 4 -1.70 6.82 -17.12
N ASP A 5 -0.71 6.05 -17.56
CA ASP A 5 -0.74 4.59 -17.45
C ASP A 5 -0.62 4.17 -15.98
N ASN A 6 -1.59 3.37 -15.51
CA ASN A 6 -1.65 2.85 -14.14
C ASN A 6 -1.82 1.32 -14.14
N SER A 7 -1.40 0.66 -15.23
CA SER A 7 -1.58 -0.79 -15.42
C SER A 7 -0.59 -1.66 -14.64
N THR A 8 0.61 -1.15 -14.34
CA THR A 8 1.65 -1.87 -13.63
C THR A 8 1.49 -1.73 -12.12
N LEU A 9 1.69 -2.82 -11.37
CA LEU A 9 1.58 -2.81 -9.90
C LEU A 9 2.88 -2.33 -9.22
N THR A 10 3.99 -2.99 -9.52
CA THR A 10 5.32 -2.63 -8.99
C THR A 10 5.91 -1.48 -9.82
N THR A 11 6.32 -0.40 -9.15
CA THR A 11 6.94 0.75 -9.84
C THR A 11 8.33 1.09 -9.32
N THR A 12 8.49 1.24 -8.00
CA THR A 12 9.74 1.75 -7.39
C THR A 12 10.33 0.86 -6.30
N GLY A 13 9.55 -0.04 -5.72
CA GLY A 13 10.07 -1.01 -4.75
C GLY A 13 10.90 -2.13 -5.39
N SER A 14 11.79 -2.72 -4.59
CA SER A 14 12.66 -3.82 -4.98
C SER A 14 11.89 -5.15 -4.94
N ARG A 15 11.72 -5.76 -6.11
CA ARG A 15 11.01 -7.04 -6.26
C ARG A 15 11.90 -8.23 -5.94
N THR A 16 11.40 -9.11 -5.08
CA THR A 16 11.99 -10.43 -4.78
C THR A 16 10.94 -11.48 -5.08
N ASN A 17 11.21 -12.36 -6.06
CA ASN A 17 10.38 -13.54 -6.26
C ASN A 17 10.72 -14.57 -5.18
N VAL A 18 9.70 -15.07 -4.50
CA VAL A 18 9.78 -16.01 -3.39
C VAL A 18 9.32 -17.37 -3.91
N ASP A 19 10.29 -18.23 -4.18
CA ASP A 19 10.02 -19.65 -4.37
C ASP A 19 9.75 -20.28 -3.01
N VAL A 20 8.59 -20.90 -2.83
CA VAL A 20 8.24 -21.51 -1.53
C VAL A 20 8.84 -22.91 -1.46
N SER A 21 9.88 -23.06 -0.65
CA SER A 21 10.40 -24.36 -0.24
C SER A 21 10.64 -24.41 1.28
N GLU A 22 10.68 -25.63 1.84
CA GLU A 22 10.76 -25.80 3.30
C GLU A 22 12.09 -25.25 3.86
N GLY A 23 11.98 -24.27 4.76
CA GLY A 23 13.11 -23.68 5.47
C GLY A 23 13.74 -22.47 4.80
N ASP A 24 13.18 -21.98 3.69
CA ASP A 24 13.69 -20.78 3.02
C ASP A 24 13.47 -19.52 3.86
N ILE A 25 14.48 -18.65 3.83
CA ILE A 25 14.48 -17.35 4.51
C ILE A 25 14.75 -16.26 3.48
N PHE A 26 13.82 -15.32 3.39
CA PHE A 26 13.96 -14.09 2.63
C PHE A 26 14.00 -12.93 3.62
N ALA A 27 14.77 -11.89 3.36
CA ALA A 27 14.89 -10.76 4.27
C ALA A 27 14.60 -9.44 3.55
N GLY A 28 13.88 -8.55 4.23
CA GLY A 28 13.80 -7.14 3.89
C GLY A 28 15.19 -6.51 3.89
N THR A 29 15.34 -5.53 3.01
CA THR A 29 16.52 -4.70 2.87
C THR A 29 16.14 -3.25 3.14
N VAL A 30 17.11 -2.33 3.09
CA VAL A 30 16.78 -0.90 3.15
C VAL A 30 15.92 -0.50 1.96
N GLY A 31 14.84 0.23 2.22
CA GLY A 31 13.89 0.69 1.20
C GLY A 31 12.69 -0.25 1.07
N ALA A 32 11.82 0.01 0.09
CA ALA A 32 10.60 -0.78 -0.09
C ALA A 32 10.90 -2.12 -0.78
N ASN A 33 10.52 -3.23 -0.14
CA ASN A 33 10.63 -4.56 -0.71
C ASN A 33 9.26 -5.16 -1.06
N GLN A 34 9.21 -5.88 -2.18
CA GLN A 34 8.01 -6.54 -2.68
C GLN A 34 8.30 -8.02 -2.81
N PHE A 35 7.78 -8.79 -1.86
CA PHE A 35 7.91 -10.24 -1.81
C PHE A 35 6.80 -10.87 -2.62
N VAL A 36 7.15 -11.42 -3.78
CA VAL A 36 6.19 -11.96 -4.75
C VAL A 36 6.17 -13.47 -4.62
N ILE A 37 5.03 -13.99 -4.22
CA ILE A 37 4.77 -15.41 -4.08
C ILE A 37 3.96 -15.81 -5.31
N ASP A 38 4.66 -16.17 -6.39
CA ASP A 38 4.09 -16.40 -7.71
C ASP A 38 3.47 -17.80 -7.85
N GLN A 39 4.01 -18.80 -7.14
CA GLN A 39 3.50 -20.18 -7.11
C GLN A 39 2.49 -20.42 -5.98
N TYR A 40 1.54 -19.50 -5.78
CA TYR A 40 0.49 -19.71 -4.79
C TYR A 40 -0.57 -20.71 -5.30
N ASP A 41 -0.25 -22.00 -5.29
CA ASP A 41 -1.15 -23.11 -5.65
C ASP A 41 -1.31 -24.18 -4.56
N ALA A 42 -2.36 -25.01 -4.69
CA ALA A 42 -2.74 -26.01 -3.68
C ALA A 42 -1.73 -27.17 -3.54
N THR A 43 -0.60 -27.11 -4.24
CA THR A 43 0.53 -28.05 -4.12
C THR A 43 1.71 -27.41 -3.39
N LEU A 44 1.59 -26.14 -3.00
CA LEU A 44 2.57 -25.46 -2.18
C LEU A 44 2.72 -26.23 -0.86
N THR A 45 3.92 -26.73 -0.63
CA THR A 45 4.30 -27.44 0.58
C THR A 45 5.63 -26.89 1.06
N GLY A 46 5.73 -26.60 2.35
CA GLY A 46 6.92 -25.99 2.93
C GLY A 46 6.60 -24.71 3.69
N ASN A 47 7.38 -24.45 4.73
CA ASN A 47 7.30 -23.23 5.52
C ASN A 47 8.44 -22.32 5.11
N LEU A 48 8.15 -21.06 4.80
CA LEU A 48 9.17 -20.04 4.56
C LEU A 48 9.07 -18.94 5.60
N THR A 49 10.16 -18.19 5.77
CA THR A 49 10.20 -17.01 6.64
C THR A 49 10.58 -15.76 5.84
N ILE A 50 9.83 -14.69 6.05
CA ILE A 50 10.22 -13.33 5.67
C ILE A 50 10.71 -12.62 6.94
N GLU A 51 11.99 -12.31 6.97
CA GLU A 51 12.63 -11.55 8.05
C GLU A 51 12.73 -10.06 7.71
N ASN A 52 12.82 -9.22 8.73
CA ASN A 52 12.96 -7.77 8.60
C ASN A 52 11.90 -7.13 7.69
N PHE A 53 10.65 -7.61 7.76
CA PHE A 53 9.56 -7.04 6.98
C PHE A 53 9.29 -5.61 7.47
N GLY A 54 9.58 -4.62 6.63
CA GLY A 54 9.42 -3.20 6.91
C GLY A 54 7.96 -2.75 6.86
N LYS A 55 7.71 -1.51 7.29
CA LYS A 55 6.39 -0.86 7.16
C LYS A 55 6.06 -0.49 5.71
N ASN A 56 7.10 -0.29 4.92
CA ASN A 56 7.12 0.02 3.50
C ASN A 56 7.26 -1.24 2.61
N ASP A 57 7.23 -2.44 3.20
CA ASP A 57 7.26 -3.68 2.45
C ASP A 57 5.87 -4.17 2.10
N SER A 58 5.79 -4.98 1.05
CA SER A 58 4.56 -5.61 0.62
C SER A 58 4.74 -7.08 0.26
N ILE A 59 3.67 -7.84 0.43
CA ILE A 59 3.53 -9.21 -0.04
C ILE A 59 2.58 -9.20 -1.21
N LEU A 60 2.99 -9.81 -2.31
CA LEU A 60 2.22 -9.92 -3.55
C LEU A 60 1.96 -11.40 -3.83
N THR A 61 0.71 -11.79 -4.05
CA THR A 61 0.34 -13.19 -4.29
C THR A 61 -0.53 -13.35 -5.54
N THR A 62 -0.41 -14.48 -6.25
CA THR A 62 -1.24 -14.76 -7.44
C THR A 62 -2.66 -15.21 -7.13
N LYS A 63 -2.98 -15.54 -5.87
CA LYS A 63 -4.37 -15.63 -5.41
C LYS A 63 -4.54 -14.96 -4.06
N LYS A 64 -5.78 -14.56 -3.79
CA LYS A 64 -6.15 -13.86 -2.56
C LYS A 64 -5.95 -14.75 -1.34
N ILE A 65 -5.28 -14.23 -0.31
CA ILE A 65 -5.16 -14.87 1.00
C ILE A 65 -6.54 -14.92 1.64
N PHE A 66 -6.84 -16.02 2.33
CA PHE A 66 -8.15 -16.21 2.93
C PHE A 66 -8.43 -15.18 4.04
N ASP A 67 -9.47 -14.39 3.83
CA ASP A 67 -10.02 -13.44 4.78
C ASP A 67 -11.38 -13.96 5.26
N GLY A 68 -11.44 -14.41 6.52
CA GLY A 68 -12.60 -15.16 7.03
C GLY A 68 -13.84 -14.33 7.29
N ASN A 69 -13.65 -13.07 7.66
CA ASN A 69 -14.72 -12.11 7.94
C ASN A 69 -14.87 -11.07 6.82
N ASN A 70 -14.04 -11.12 5.77
CA ASN A 70 -14.07 -10.25 4.59
C ASN A 70 -13.91 -8.76 4.94
N ASP A 71 -13.13 -8.44 5.98
CA ASP A 71 -12.90 -7.05 6.40
C ASP A 71 -11.64 -6.43 5.77
N GLY A 72 -10.92 -7.20 4.95
CA GLY A 72 -9.67 -6.81 4.31
C GLY A 72 -8.45 -6.85 5.24
N ILE A 73 -8.56 -7.47 6.41
CA ILE A 73 -7.47 -7.60 7.38
C ILE A 73 -7.15 -9.09 7.56
N ILE A 74 -5.90 -9.43 7.26
CA ILE A 74 -5.38 -10.77 7.50
C ILE A 74 -4.64 -10.76 8.83
N ASN A 75 -5.34 -11.16 9.89
CA ASN A 75 -4.74 -11.35 11.20
C ASN A 75 -3.92 -12.63 11.21
N PHE A 76 -2.75 -12.57 11.85
CA PHE A 76 -1.97 -13.79 12.08
C PHE A 76 -2.65 -14.61 13.17
N GLY A 77 -2.53 -15.94 13.08
CA GLY A 77 -3.02 -16.81 14.15
C GLY A 77 -2.23 -16.62 15.45
N ASP A 78 -2.66 -17.27 16.53
CA ASP A 78 -1.96 -17.24 17.83
C ASP A 78 -0.51 -17.76 17.75
N ASN A 79 -0.15 -18.44 16.66
CA ASN A 79 1.20 -18.89 16.32
C ASN A 79 2.05 -17.85 15.57
N ALA A 80 1.56 -16.63 15.34
CA ALA A 80 2.21 -15.54 14.59
C ALA A 80 2.58 -15.91 13.14
N VAL A 81 1.83 -16.83 12.55
CA VAL A 81 2.03 -17.32 11.18
C VAL A 81 0.87 -16.87 10.29
N LEU A 82 1.21 -16.52 9.06
CA LEU A 82 0.25 -16.28 8.00
C LEU A 82 -0.15 -17.62 7.37
N ASP A 83 -1.37 -18.06 7.69
CA ASP A 83 -2.04 -19.18 6.99
C ASP A 83 -2.42 -18.70 5.60
N VAL A 84 -1.52 -18.85 4.63
CA VAL A 84 -1.82 -18.44 3.27
C VAL A 84 -2.92 -19.31 2.68
N GLU A 85 -2.85 -20.64 2.84
CA GLU A 85 -3.89 -21.56 2.40
C GLU A 85 -4.84 -21.95 3.52
N ARG A 86 -6.12 -22.22 3.16
CA ARG A 86 -7.07 -22.81 4.10
C ARG A 86 -7.91 -23.94 3.53
N THR A 87 -7.69 -25.17 3.99
CA THR A 87 -8.45 -26.37 3.58
C THR A 87 -9.43 -26.82 4.70
N GLY A 88 -10.65 -27.24 4.33
CA GLY A 88 -11.65 -27.78 5.27
C GLY A 88 -12.58 -26.78 5.99
N SER A 89 -13.39 -27.29 6.93
CA SER A 89 -14.37 -26.55 7.74
C SER A 89 -14.02 -26.58 9.25
N GLY A 90 -14.32 -25.48 9.97
CA GLY A 90 -14.05 -25.35 11.41
C GLY A 90 -12.93 -24.36 11.76
N SER A 91 -12.40 -24.42 12.99
CA SER A 91 -11.33 -23.54 13.50
C SER A 91 -9.91 -24.01 13.17
N LYS A 92 -9.75 -25.20 12.58
CA LYS A 92 -8.47 -25.75 12.12
C LYS A 92 -8.43 -25.76 10.60
N ARG A 93 -8.26 -24.58 10.00
CA ARG A 93 -8.28 -24.41 8.54
C ARG A 93 -6.91 -24.22 7.94
N ALA A 94 -5.82 -24.09 8.70
CA ALA A 94 -4.49 -23.89 8.14
C ALA A 94 -4.18 -24.98 7.10
N GLY A 95 -3.84 -24.57 5.87
CA GLY A 95 -3.33 -25.46 4.83
C GLY A 95 -1.88 -25.86 5.10
N ASP A 96 -1.28 -26.56 4.14
CA ASP A 96 0.04 -27.18 4.31
C ASP A 96 1.21 -26.18 4.19
N THR A 97 0.93 -24.96 3.71
CA THR A 97 1.91 -23.87 3.63
C THR A 97 1.67 -22.80 4.68
N GLN A 98 2.76 -22.45 5.37
CA GLN A 98 2.81 -21.37 6.35
C GLN A 98 3.90 -20.38 5.98
N ILE A 99 3.60 -19.09 6.15
CA ILE A 99 4.59 -18.02 5.99
C ILE A 99 4.81 -17.37 7.35
N GLY A 100 6.01 -17.55 7.91
CA GLY A 100 6.47 -16.79 9.06
C GLY A 100 6.85 -15.40 8.59
N ILE A 101 6.38 -14.35 9.28
CA ILE A 101 6.76 -12.97 8.97
C ILE A 101 7.22 -12.33 10.28
N SER A 102 8.48 -11.90 10.31
CA SER A 102 9.03 -11.08 11.38
C SER A 102 9.32 -9.68 10.85
N GLY A 103 8.95 -8.66 11.63
CA GLY A 103 9.11 -7.28 11.22
C GLY A 103 10.47 -6.72 11.62
N GLU A 104 10.93 -5.72 10.87
CA GLU A 104 12.15 -4.97 11.16
C GLU A 104 12.11 -4.33 12.56
N ASP A 105 10.98 -3.70 12.91
CA ASP A 105 10.77 -2.97 14.17
C ASP A 105 9.82 -3.68 15.14
N GLY A 106 9.80 -5.02 15.10
CA GLY A 106 9.01 -5.85 16.02
C GLY A 106 7.97 -6.71 15.32
N ALA A 107 6.99 -7.19 16.08
CA ALA A 107 6.03 -8.17 15.58
C ALA A 107 5.10 -7.57 14.53
N VAL A 108 4.95 -8.26 13.39
CA VAL A 108 3.89 -8.00 12.42
C VAL A 108 2.62 -8.63 12.94
N THR A 109 1.64 -7.81 13.32
CA THR A 109 0.39 -8.28 13.95
C THR A 109 -0.69 -8.65 12.94
N GLY A 110 -0.51 -8.27 11.67
CA GLY A 110 -1.43 -8.56 10.59
C GLY A 110 -1.11 -7.77 9.34
N LEU A 111 -1.78 -8.13 8.25
CA LEU A 111 -1.66 -7.48 6.96
C LEU A 111 -3.01 -6.86 6.58
N ARG A 112 -2.97 -5.78 5.81
CA ARG A 112 -4.15 -5.17 5.18
C ARG A 112 -4.12 -5.43 3.68
N TYR A 113 -5.28 -5.75 3.12
CA TYR A 113 -5.45 -6.03 1.70
C TYR A 113 -5.63 -4.73 0.91
N LEU A 114 -4.70 -4.48 -0.01
CA LEU A 114 -4.64 -3.27 -0.83
C LEU A 114 -5.34 -3.42 -2.18
N GLY A 115 -5.77 -4.63 -2.57
CA GLY A 115 -6.45 -4.84 -3.86
C GLY A 115 -5.70 -5.78 -4.78
N GLU A 116 -6.14 -5.83 -6.03
CA GLU A 116 -5.56 -6.66 -7.09
C GLU A 116 -5.23 -5.78 -8.30
N LYS A 117 -4.05 -5.95 -8.85
CA LYS A 117 -3.61 -5.32 -10.10
C LYS A 117 -2.60 -6.25 -10.77
N ASP A 118 -2.65 -6.33 -12.10
CA ASP A 118 -1.73 -7.17 -12.88
C ASP A 118 -1.72 -8.65 -12.44
N GLY A 119 -2.89 -9.17 -12.06
CA GLY A 119 -3.06 -10.55 -11.57
C GLY A 119 -2.41 -10.85 -10.21
N LEU A 120 -1.95 -9.81 -9.49
CA LEU A 120 -1.36 -9.92 -8.17
C LEU A 120 -2.21 -9.21 -7.12
N HIS A 121 -2.45 -9.91 -6.02
CA HIS A 121 -3.07 -9.39 -4.82
C HIS A 121 -2.02 -8.78 -3.91
N ALA A 122 -2.21 -7.52 -3.50
CA ALA A 122 -1.23 -6.79 -2.69
C ALA A 122 -1.64 -6.70 -1.22
N TYR A 123 -0.67 -6.88 -0.33
CA TYR A 123 -0.81 -6.79 1.12
C TYR A 123 0.34 -6.00 1.72
N ALA A 124 0.08 -5.26 2.79
CA ALA A 124 1.10 -4.52 3.55
C ALA A 124 0.79 -4.51 5.05
N GLN A 125 1.71 -4.06 5.90
CA GLN A 125 1.52 -4.13 7.36
C GLN A 125 0.28 -3.38 7.85
N LEU A 126 -0.58 -4.02 8.64
CA LEU A 126 -1.81 -3.42 9.13
C LEU A 126 -1.58 -2.10 9.89
N SER A 127 -0.51 -2.02 10.68
CA SER A 127 -0.22 -0.90 11.58
C SER A 127 0.01 0.44 10.88
N VAL A 128 0.26 0.44 9.57
CA VAL A 128 0.49 1.68 8.79
C VAL A 128 -0.81 2.46 8.58
N ARG A 129 -1.95 1.77 8.51
CA ARG A 129 -3.25 2.43 8.35
C ARG A 129 -3.83 2.77 9.72
N GLN A 130 -3.94 4.06 10.01
CA GLN A 130 -4.57 4.54 11.23
C GLN A 130 -6.09 4.29 11.24
N ALA A 131 -6.66 4.14 12.43
CA ALA A 131 -8.09 3.91 12.59
C ALA A 131 -8.90 5.12 12.07
N GLY A 132 -9.94 4.85 11.28
CA GLY A 132 -10.83 5.87 10.72
C GLY A 132 -10.33 6.52 9.43
N TRP A 133 -9.13 6.18 8.94
CA TRP A 133 -8.64 6.68 7.65
C TRP A 133 -9.15 5.80 6.51
N THR A 134 -9.58 6.44 5.43
CA THR A 134 -9.89 5.77 4.16
C THR A 134 -8.59 5.55 3.42
N GLU A 135 -8.35 4.38 2.85
CA GLU A 135 -7.10 4.07 2.16
C GLU A 135 -7.34 3.98 0.65
N GLY A 136 -6.56 4.74 -0.12
CA GLY A 136 -6.36 4.57 -1.55
C GLY A 136 -5.55 3.31 -1.81
N LYS A 137 -6.04 2.49 -2.74
CA LYS A 137 -5.66 1.09 -2.91
C LYS A 137 -4.95 0.89 -4.24
N VAL A 138 -4.52 -0.33 -4.57
CA VAL A 138 -3.96 -0.61 -5.91
C VAL A 138 -5.04 -0.67 -7.01
N SER A 139 -6.27 -0.25 -6.71
CA SER A 139 -7.41 -0.13 -7.62
C SER A 139 -7.62 1.32 -8.09
N ASN A 140 -8.52 1.53 -9.04
CA ASN A 140 -8.99 2.87 -9.41
C ASN A 140 -10.31 3.12 -8.70
N ASP A 141 -10.29 4.00 -7.71
CA ASP A 141 -11.41 4.23 -6.82
C ASP A 141 -12.07 5.61 -7.06
N THR A 142 -13.33 5.73 -6.68
CA THR A 142 -14.03 7.02 -6.66
C THR A 142 -14.58 7.27 -5.27
N PHE A 143 -14.06 8.32 -4.65
CA PHE A 143 -14.47 8.79 -3.34
C PHE A 143 -15.34 10.05 -3.44
N ASN A 144 -16.16 10.27 -2.41
CA ASN A 144 -16.95 11.47 -2.25
C ASN A 144 -16.77 12.01 -0.83
N ALA A 145 -16.14 13.18 -0.72
CA ALA A 145 -15.87 13.87 0.53
C ALA A 145 -16.95 14.91 0.90
N GLY A 146 -18.10 14.91 0.21
CA GLY A 146 -19.10 15.98 0.33
C GLY A 146 -19.83 16.10 1.67
N THR A 147 -19.63 15.18 2.62
CA THR A 147 -20.24 15.25 3.97
C THR A 147 -19.30 14.74 5.05
N GLY A 148 -18.80 15.63 5.91
CA GLY A 148 -17.91 15.30 7.03
C GLY A 148 -16.49 15.77 6.80
N SER A 149 -15.55 15.21 7.57
CA SER A 149 -14.12 15.44 7.42
C SER A 149 -13.45 14.08 7.18
N TYR A 150 -12.85 13.92 6.00
CA TYR A 150 -12.21 12.67 5.60
C TYR A 150 -10.69 12.78 5.65
N THR A 151 -10.05 11.64 5.90
CA THR A 151 -8.60 11.50 5.74
C THR A 151 -8.36 10.32 4.82
N TYR A 152 -7.75 10.60 3.67
CA TYR A 152 -7.41 9.61 2.65
C TYR A 152 -5.92 9.31 2.70
N LEU A 153 -5.57 8.09 3.08
CA LEU A 153 -4.21 7.57 3.11
C LEU A 153 -3.85 6.99 1.74
N TYR A 154 -2.69 7.38 1.23
CA TYR A 154 -2.00 6.76 0.11
C TYR A 154 -0.62 6.32 0.58
N ASP A 155 -0.44 5.02 0.80
CA ASP A 155 0.83 4.47 1.32
C ASP A 155 1.89 4.38 0.20
N THR A 156 2.41 5.54 -0.21
CA THR A 156 3.38 5.70 -1.30
C THR A 156 4.74 5.07 -1.01
N ALA A 157 5.09 4.92 0.28
CA ALA A 157 6.32 4.29 0.72
C ALA A 157 6.44 2.82 0.26
N LEU A 158 5.33 2.16 -0.06
CA LEU A 158 5.32 0.78 -0.59
C LEU A 158 5.96 0.63 -1.99
N GLY A 159 6.10 1.75 -2.71
CA GLY A 159 6.57 1.74 -4.09
C GLY A 159 5.68 0.94 -5.05
N LEU A 160 4.39 0.87 -4.73
CA LEU A 160 3.32 0.30 -5.55
C LEU A 160 2.55 1.43 -6.25
N ASN A 161 2.02 1.14 -7.44
CA ASN A 161 1.04 2.02 -8.09
C ASN A 161 -0.33 1.85 -7.42
N LEU A 162 -0.77 2.89 -6.69
CA LEU A 162 -2.06 2.97 -6.00
C LEU A 162 -3.21 3.44 -6.91
N GLY A 163 -3.07 3.21 -8.22
CA GLY A 163 -4.13 3.44 -9.19
C GLY A 163 -4.40 4.90 -9.53
N ALA A 164 -5.55 5.08 -10.19
CA ALA A 164 -6.04 6.34 -10.72
C ALA A 164 -7.37 6.70 -10.06
N ASP A 165 -7.27 7.45 -8.97
CA ASP A 165 -8.39 7.75 -8.09
C ASP A 165 -9.07 9.07 -8.41
N VAL A 166 -10.36 9.15 -8.12
CA VAL A 166 -11.14 10.39 -8.21
C VAL A 166 -11.71 10.73 -6.84
N ILE A 167 -11.43 11.94 -6.34
CA ILE A 167 -12.05 12.45 -5.11
C ILE A 167 -12.95 13.63 -5.46
N ASN A 168 -14.25 13.42 -5.26
CA ASN A 168 -15.25 14.46 -5.44
C ASN A 168 -15.48 15.24 -4.14
N ASN A 169 -15.75 16.54 -4.27
CA ASN A 169 -16.12 17.42 -3.17
C ASN A 169 -15.09 17.51 -2.03
N PHE A 170 -13.79 17.37 -2.33
CA PHE A 170 -12.72 17.54 -1.35
C PHE A 170 -12.66 19.00 -0.88
N GLY A 171 -12.87 19.21 0.42
CA GLY A 171 -12.99 20.52 1.06
C GLY A 171 -11.84 20.85 2.01
N SER A 172 -12.01 21.96 2.74
CA SER A 172 -10.99 22.49 3.67
C SER A 172 -10.72 21.59 4.88
N ASP A 173 -11.69 20.76 5.24
CA ASP A 173 -11.61 19.89 6.42
C ASP A 173 -11.10 18.48 6.08
N ASP A 174 -10.94 18.19 4.78
CA ASP A 174 -10.44 16.91 4.30
C ASP A 174 -8.91 16.91 4.20
N ARG A 175 -8.33 15.71 4.28
CA ARG A 175 -6.88 15.51 4.23
C ARG A 175 -6.50 14.42 3.26
N ILE A 176 -5.42 14.67 2.52
CA ILE A 176 -4.62 13.63 1.90
C ILE A 176 -3.44 13.35 2.81
N VAL A 177 -3.14 12.08 3.01
CA VAL A 177 -1.97 11.63 3.76
C VAL A 177 -1.16 10.70 2.88
N THR A 178 0.12 11.00 2.70
CA THR A 178 1.07 10.11 2.03
C THR A 178 2.15 9.66 2.99
N THR A 179 2.78 8.51 2.71
CA THR A 179 3.91 8.00 3.52
C THR A 179 5.29 8.38 2.97
N SER A 180 5.31 9.02 1.80
CA SER A 180 6.47 9.72 1.22
C SER A 180 6.03 11.13 0.86
N ALA A 181 6.93 12.11 0.95
CA ALA A 181 6.55 13.50 0.64
C ALA A 181 6.23 13.67 -0.85
N LEU A 182 5.30 14.57 -1.16
CA LEU A 182 4.97 14.97 -2.51
C LEU A 182 6.01 15.96 -3.04
N PHE A 183 6.27 15.93 -4.34
CA PHE A 183 7.21 16.86 -4.96
C PHE A 183 6.59 18.27 -5.07
N ASP A 184 7.15 19.21 -4.31
CA ASP A 184 6.87 20.64 -4.41
C ASP A 184 8.01 21.31 -5.21
N ALA A 185 7.69 21.72 -6.45
CA ALA A 185 8.68 22.16 -7.43
C ALA A 185 9.29 23.53 -7.11
N ASP A 186 8.55 24.41 -6.45
CA ASP A 186 8.99 25.76 -6.10
C ASP A 186 9.14 25.99 -4.59
N ILE A 187 8.95 24.95 -3.79
CA ILE A 187 9.21 24.89 -2.34
C ILE A 187 8.39 25.96 -1.60
N ASN A 188 7.14 26.14 -2.03
CA ASN A 188 6.23 27.14 -1.48
C ASN A 188 5.15 26.54 -0.56
N SER A 189 5.27 25.25 -0.23
CA SER A 189 4.29 24.44 0.53
C SER A 189 2.97 24.18 -0.21
N THR A 190 2.96 24.31 -1.55
CA THR A 190 1.80 24.05 -2.41
C THR A 190 2.21 23.12 -3.55
N VAL A 191 1.60 21.95 -3.60
CA VAL A 191 1.82 20.97 -4.67
C VAL A 191 0.81 21.23 -5.77
N THR A 192 1.27 21.81 -6.88
CA THR A 192 0.44 22.03 -8.06
C THR A 192 0.29 20.77 -8.90
N PHE A 193 -0.88 20.58 -9.49
CA PHE A 193 -1.15 19.44 -10.36
C PHE A 193 -0.49 19.59 -11.72
N GLY A 194 -0.23 18.46 -12.38
CA GLY A 194 0.26 18.45 -13.75
C GLY A 194 -0.70 19.10 -14.73
N LYS A 195 -0.25 19.35 -15.97
CA LYS A 195 -1.10 19.91 -17.05
C LYS A 195 -2.32 19.04 -17.38
N ASN A 196 -2.29 17.77 -17.02
CA ASN A 196 -3.39 16.82 -17.13
C ASN A 196 -4.47 16.99 -16.05
N GLY A 197 -4.23 17.82 -15.03
CA GLY A 197 -5.18 18.17 -13.99
C GLY A 197 -5.32 17.13 -12.87
N VAL A 198 -4.29 16.30 -12.67
CA VAL A 198 -4.24 15.31 -11.58
C VAL A 198 -3.02 15.55 -10.70
N LEU A 199 -3.14 15.14 -9.45
CA LEU A 199 -2.02 15.02 -8.53
C LEU A 199 -1.28 13.71 -8.82
N ASP A 200 0.02 13.79 -9.03
CA ASP A 200 0.89 12.62 -9.20
C ASP A 200 1.46 12.21 -7.85
N LEU A 201 1.29 10.94 -7.48
CA LEU A 201 1.81 10.40 -6.24
C LEU A 201 3.24 9.87 -6.42
N PRO A 202 4.13 10.09 -5.44
CA PRO A 202 5.50 9.60 -5.46
C PRO A 202 5.55 8.08 -5.29
N GLY A 203 6.70 7.50 -5.63
CA GLY A 203 7.03 6.13 -5.28
C GLY A 203 7.66 6.04 -3.89
N ALA A 204 8.32 4.92 -3.62
CA ALA A 204 8.94 4.64 -2.32
C ALA A 204 9.92 5.73 -1.87
N ASP A 205 10.76 6.21 -2.81
CA ASP A 205 11.85 7.17 -2.53
C ASP A 205 11.45 8.65 -2.72
N GLY A 206 10.14 8.94 -2.75
CA GLY A 206 9.64 10.30 -2.92
C GLY A 206 10.11 11.28 -1.82
N PRO A 207 10.27 12.58 -2.15
CA PRO A 207 9.85 13.22 -3.39
C PRO A 207 10.98 13.26 -4.44
N ALA A 208 10.69 12.82 -5.66
CA ALA A 208 11.60 13.00 -6.80
C ALA A 208 11.00 13.96 -7.85
N ALA A 209 11.85 14.79 -8.46
CA ALA A 209 11.42 15.70 -9.53
C ALA A 209 10.85 14.98 -10.77
N SER A 210 11.12 13.68 -10.90
CA SER A 210 10.58 12.81 -11.94
C SER A 210 9.19 12.25 -11.63
N ASP A 211 8.75 12.28 -10.37
CA ASP A 211 7.46 11.69 -9.97
C ASP A 211 6.27 12.28 -10.75
N PRO A 212 6.18 13.61 -10.99
CA PRO A 212 5.10 14.19 -11.79
C PRO A 212 5.07 13.74 -13.26
N ALA A 213 6.14 13.13 -13.78
CA ALA A 213 6.16 12.66 -15.17
C ALA A 213 5.49 11.29 -15.35
N GLY A 214 5.26 10.55 -14.26
CA GLY A 214 4.75 9.17 -14.34
C GLY A 214 3.82 8.74 -13.20
N GLY A 215 3.68 9.53 -12.13
CA GLY A 215 2.89 9.16 -10.95
C GLY A 215 3.23 7.74 -10.46
N PRO A 216 4.49 7.43 -10.09
CA PRO A 216 4.88 6.07 -9.76
C PRO A 216 4.08 5.46 -8.60
N GLY A 217 3.54 6.29 -7.70
CA GLY A 217 2.62 5.86 -6.64
C GLY A 217 1.15 5.83 -7.04
N GLY A 218 0.80 6.14 -8.28
CA GLY A 218 -0.56 6.40 -8.73
C GLY A 218 -0.87 7.89 -8.91
N GLN A 219 -2.15 8.20 -9.13
CA GLN A 219 -2.62 9.55 -9.41
C GLN A 219 -3.99 9.80 -8.79
N ILE A 220 -4.26 11.06 -8.43
CA ILE A 220 -5.54 11.49 -7.86
C ILE A 220 -6.09 12.67 -8.65
N GLN A 221 -7.31 12.54 -9.17
CA GLN A 221 -8.06 13.65 -9.73
C GLN A 221 -9.00 14.23 -8.67
N PHE A 222 -8.92 15.54 -8.45
CA PHE A 222 -9.88 16.27 -7.63
C PHE A 222 -10.88 17.02 -8.51
N THR A 223 -12.16 16.98 -8.13
CA THR A 223 -13.16 17.82 -8.79
C THR A 223 -13.08 19.24 -8.24
N GLY A 224 -12.51 20.17 -9.02
CA GLY A 224 -12.50 21.60 -8.71
C GLY A 224 -11.24 22.14 -8.03
N LEU A 225 -10.22 21.29 -7.82
CA LEU A 225 -8.91 21.72 -7.32
C LEU A 225 -7.84 21.57 -8.40
N SER A 226 -6.79 22.38 -8.29
CA SER A 226 -5.59 22.32 -9.13
C SER A 226 -4.30 22.25 -8.32
N ALA A 227 -4.41 22.26 -6.99
CA ALA A 227 -3.30 22.20 -6.06
C ALA A 227 -3.81 21.76 -4.67
N ILE A 228 -2.87 21.32 -3.84
CA ILE A 228 -3.05 21.04 -2.41
C ILE A 228 -1.91 21.68 -1.63
N SER A 229 -2.16 22.05 -0.38
CA SER A 229 -1.16 22.67 0.51
C SER A 229 -0.62 21.68 1.52
N PHE A 230 0.69 21.70 1.73
CA PHE A 230 1.35 20.92 2.79
C PHE A 230 0.95 21.49 4.15
N ALA A 231 0.38 20.64 4.99
CA ALA A 231 -0.13 21.00 6.32
C ALA A 231 0.80 20.57 7.46
N GLY A 232 1.74 19.65 7.20
CA GLY A 232 2.70 19.18 8.18
C GLY A 232 3.10 17.72 7.99
N HIS A 233 3.97 17.24 8.87
CA HIS A 233 4.48 15.87 8.89
C HIS A 233 4.50 15.35 10.34
N GLU A 234 4.31 14.05 10.51
CA GLU A 234 4.43 13.36 11.79
C GLU A 234 5.03 11.96 11.58
N ASN A 235 5.87 11.51 12.52
CA ASN A 235 6.31 10.11 12.57
C ASN A 235 5.51 9.37 13.65
N ILE A 236 4.76 8.34 13.25
CA ILE A 236 3.96 7.51 14.17
C ILE A 236 4.39 6.06 14.00
N GLY A 237 5.00 5.49 15.05
CA GLY A 237 5.39 4.08 15.05
C GLY A 237 6.38 3.70 13.94
N GLY A 238 7.31 4.60 13.62
CA GLY A 238 8.33 4.39 12.59
C GLY A 238 7.89 4.74 11.16
N VAL A 239 6.63 5.16 10.97
CA VAL A 239 6.12 5.59 9.66
C VAL A 239 6.01 7.10 9.63
N ASP A 240 6.55 7.73 8.59
CA ASP A 240 6.32 9.14 8.31
C ASP A 240 4.98 9.33 7.59
N TYR A 241 4.19 10.30 8.05
CA TYR A 241 2.93 10.71 7.47
C TYR A 241 3.01 12.18 7.08
N TYR A 242 2.80 12.47 5.81
CA TYR A 242 2.78 13.83 5.27
C TYR A 242 1.34 14.23 4.98
N TYR A 243 0.89 15.33 5.58
CA TYR A 243 -0.49 15.77 5.53
C TYR A 243 -0.65 16.92 4.54
N TYR A 244 -1.70 16.86 3.73
CA TYR A 244 -2.06 17.90 2.77
C TYR A 244 -3.55 18.22 2.83
N THR A 245 -3.90 19.48 2.60
CA THR A 245 -5.28 19.98 2.58
C THR A 245 -5.56 20.70 1.27
N ALA A 246 -6.83 21.06 1.03
CA ALA A 246 -7.19 21.94 -0.08
C ALA A 246 -6.39 23.25 0.00
N ALA A 247 -5.87 23.70 -1.14
CA ALA A 247 -5.15 24.98 -1.30
C ALA A 247 -6.09 26.17 -1.52
#